data_AF-A0A643IPN0-F1
#
_entry.id   AF-A0A643IPN0-F1
#
_cell.length_a   1.000
_cell.length_b   1.000
_cell.length_c   1.000
_cell.angle_alpha   90.00
_cell.angle_beta   90.00
_cell.angle_gamma   90.00
#
_symmetry.space_group_name_H-M   'P 1'
#
loop_
_entity.id
_entity.type
_entity.pdbx_description
1 polymer ?
#
loop_
_entity_poly.entity_id
_entity_poly.type
_entity_poly.pdbx_seq_one_letter_code
_entity_poly.pdbx_strand_id
1 'polypeptide(L)'
;GESARRQLLAPYQGRCLGVGQLNALLKAVTDHYLDRGYVTTRAYLPQQDLASGTLRIIVVEGRLEGLDSSALASPRELAMSFPG
;
A
#
# COMPACT_ATOMS: atom_id res chain seq x y z
N GLY A 1 9.83 1.23 7.57
CA GLY A 1 11.16 1.78 7.90
C GLY A 1 12.15 1.51 6.79
N GLU A 2 13.21 2.33 6.67
CA GLU A 2 14.20 2.30 5.57
C GLU A 2 14.83 0.91 5.34
N SER A 3 15.12 0.16 6.41
CA SER A 3 15.70 -1.19 6.33
C SER A 3 14.76 -2.19 5.65
N ALA A 4 13.49 -2.19 6.04
CA ALA A 4 12.49 -3.09 5.47
C ALA A 4 12.23 -2.77 3.98
N ARG A 5 12.26 -1.49 3.60
CA ARG A 5 12.17 -1.07 2.20
C ARG A 5 13.34 -1.63 1.39
N ARG A 6 14.57 -1.50 1.88
CA ARG A 6 15.75 -2.03 1.18
C ARG A 6 15.69 -3.54 1.01
N GLN A 7 15.30 -4.28 2.05
CA GLN A 7 15.14 -5.73 1.98
C GLN A 7 14.06 -6.16 0.99
N LEU A 8 12.92 -5.47 0.98
CA LEU A 8 11.83 -5.73 0.05
C LEU A 8 12.23 -5.49 -1.42
N LEU A 9 13.01 -4.44 -1.68
CA LEU A 9 13.41 -4.07 -3.04
C LEU A 9 14.66 -4.79 -3.54
N ALA A 10 15.49 -5.34 -2.66
CA ALA A 10 16.75 -5.98 -3.00
C ALA A 10 16.66 -7.02 -4.15
N PRO A 11 15.63 -7.88 -4.24
CA PRO A 11 15.52 -8.87 -5.32
C PRO A 11 15.32 -8.26 -6.73
N TYR A 12 14.92 -6.99 -6.80
CA TYR A 12 14.48 -6.30 -8.01
C TYR A 12 15.46 -5.21 -8.47
N GLN A 13 16.38 -4.78 -7.61
CA GLN A 13 17.33 -3.70 -7.91
C GLN A 13 18.38 -4.14 -8.93
N GLY A 14 18.75 -3.22 -9.85
CA GLY A 14 19.82 -3.43 -10.83
C GLY A 14 19.51 -4.48 -11.90
N ARG A 15 18.24 -4.82 -12.10
CA ARG A 15 17.80 -5.85 -13.07
C ARG A 15 16.81 -5.27 -14.06
N CYS A 16 16.80 -5.79 -15.28
CA CYS A 16 15.71 -5.56 -16.22
C CYS A 16 14.47 -6.31 -15.72
N LEU A 17 13.40 -5.58 -15.44
CA LEU A 17 12.14 -6.13 -14.96
C LEU A 17 11.11 -6.15 -16.09
N GLY A 18 10.58 -7.33 -16.39
CA GLY A 18 9.41 -7.49 -17.26
C GLY A 18 8.11 -7.19 -16.52
N VAL A 19 7.00 -7.10 -17.25
CA VAL A 19 5.65 -6.81 -16.69
C VAL A 19 5.27 -7.74 -15.54
N GLY A 20 5.55 -9.04 -15.66
CA GLY A 20 5.27 -10.00 -14.58
C GLY A 20 6.05 -9.72 -13.29
N GLN A 21 7.31 -9.31 -13.41
CA GLN A 21 8.15 -8.98 -12.25
C GLN A 21 7.75 -7.63 -11.63
N LEU A 22 7.31 -6.67 -12.46
CA LEU A 22 6.74 -5.41 -11.98
C LEU A 22 5.46 -5.65 -11.17
N ASN A 23 4.57 -6.51 -11.68
CA ASN A 23 3.35 -6.90 -10.95
C ASN A 23 3.67 -7.63 -9.64
N ALA A 24 4.67 -8.53 -9.65
CA ALA A 24 5.13 -9.20 -8.44
C ALA A 24 5.71 -8.21 -7.41
N LEU A 25 6.46 -7.20 -7.87
CA LEU A 25 6.99 -6.13 -7.02
C LEU A 25 5.86 -5.30 -6.41
N LEU A 26 4.87 -4.87 -7.21
CA LEU A 26 3.70 -4.14 -6.70
C LEU A 26 2.92 -4.97 -5.67
N LYS A 27 2.77 -6.28 -5.92
CA LYS A 27 2.15 -7.20 -4.97
C LYS A 27 2.96 -7.28 -3.67
N ALA A 28 4.28 -7.48 -3.75
CA ALA A 28 5.14 -7.56 -2.57
C ALA A 28 5.11 -6.27 -1.74
N VAL A 29 5.06 -5.10 -2.38
CA VAL A 29 4.85 -3.82 -1.70
C VAL A 29 3.48 -3.78 -1.04
N THR A 30 2.42 -4.20 -1.71
CA THR A 30 1.07 -4.23 -1.13
C THR A 30 1.01 -5.18 0.07
N ASP A 31 1.50 -6.41 -0.06
CA ASP A 31 1.53 -7.43 0.99
C ASP A 31 2.29 -6.91 2.23
N HIS A 32 3.40 -6.18 2.05
CA HIS A 32 4.14 -5.56 3.15
C HIS A 32 3.27 -4.63 4.02
N TYR A 33 2.31 -3.93 3.42
CA TYR A 33 1.35 -3.08 4.13
C TYR A 33 0.21 -3.89 4.76
N LEU A 34 -0.27 -4.92 4.06
CA LEU A 34 -1.30 -5.83 4.58
C LEU A 34 -0.84 -6.54 5.85
N ASP A 35 0.40 -7.03 5.88
CA ASP A 35 1.01 -7.69 7.04
C ASP A 35 1.10 -6.78 8.28
N ARG A 36 0.96 -5.47 8.09
CA ARG A 36 0.97 -4.45 9.15
C ARG A 36 -0.44 -3.93 9.50
N GLY A 37 -1.48 -4.51 8.92
CA GLY A 37 -2.87 -4.15 9.17
C GLY A 37 -3.44 -3.06 8.26
N TYR A 38 -2.67 -2.55 7.28
CA TYR A 38 -3.13 -1.51 6.36
C TYR A 38 -3.87 -2.13 5.17
N VAL A 39 -5.05 -2.72 5.43
CA VAL A 39 -5.82 -3.53 4.47
C VAL A 39 -6.37 -2.74 3.27
N THR A 40 -6.54 -1.43 3.42
CA THR A 40 -7.07 -0.53 2.38
C THR A 40 -5.97 0.05 1.49
N THR A 41 -4.71 -0.33 1.70
CA THR A 41 -3.55 0.19 0.94
C THR A 41 -3.38 -0.49 -0.41
N ARG A 42 -2.98 0.28 -1.43
CA ARG A 42 -2.63 -0.22 -2.76
C ARG A 42 -1.35 0.42 -3.28
N ALA A 43 -0.45 -0.38 -3.85
CA ALA A 43 0.70 0.09 -4.62
C ALA A 43 0.39 0.04 -6.12
N TYR A 44 0.72 1.10 -6.87
CA TYR A 44 0.56 1.13 -8.32
C TYR A 44 1.72 1.84 -9.03
N LEU A 45 1.81 1.57 -10.33
CA LEU A 45 2.81 2.16 -11.21
C LEU A 45 2.18 3.31 -12.01
N PRO A 46 2.55 4.58 -11.75
CA PRO A 46 2.10 5.70 -12.58
C PRO A 46 2.71 5.60 -13.99
N GLN A 47 2.09 6.26 -14.97
CA GLN A 47 2.74 6.50 -16.25
C GLN A 47 4.06 7.25 -16.03
N GLN A 48 5.12 6.73 -16.62
CA GLN A 48 6.48 7.25 -16.48
C GLN A 48 7.36 6.76 -17.63
N ASP A 49 8.43 7.50 -17.90
CA ASP A 49 9.48 7.04 -18.79
C ASP A 49 10.52 6.18 -18.03
N LEU A 50 10.65 4.93 -18.45
CA LEU A 50 11.56 3.94 -17.87
C LEU A 50 12.95 3.97 -18.52
N ALA A 51 13.17 4.77 -19.57
CA ALA A 51 14.48 4.90 -20.23
C ALA A 51 15.56 5.44 -19.27
N SER A 52 15.16 6.19 -18.25
CA SER A 52 16.04 6.68 -17.18
C SER A 52 16.57 5.58 -16.25
N GLY A 53 16.05 4.34 -16.35
CA GLY A 53 16.37 3.24 -15.44
C GLY A 53 15.79 3.42 -14.03
N THR A 54 14.97 4.45 -13.80
CA THR A 54 14.36 4.71 -12.50
C THR A 54 12.88 4.32 -12.52
N LEU A 55 12.50 3.37 -11.67
CA LEU A 55 11.12 2.96 -11.47
C LEU A 55 10.52 3.66 -10.25
N ARG A 56 9.48 4.45 -10.46
CA ARG A 56 8.70 5.10 -9.41
C ARG A 56 7.44 4.31 -9.14
N ILE A 57 7.24 3.90 -7.90
CA ILE A 57 6.03 3.24 -7.40
C ILE A 57 5.35 4.20 -6.44
N ILE A 58 4.03 4.33 -6.55
CA ILE A 58 3.21 5.12 -5.63
C ILE A 58 2.43 4.15 -4.74
N VAL A 59 2.44 4.40 -3.44
CA VAL A 59 1.61 3.68 -2.47
C VAL A 59 0.54 4.65 -1.97
N VAL A 60 -0.71 4.24 -2.08
CA VAL A 60 -1.85 4.99 -1.55
C VAL A 60 -2.43 4.20 -0.39
N GLU A 61 -2.33 4.78 0.80
CA GLU A 61 -2.93 4.28 2.02
C GLU A 61 -4.38 4.74 2.10
N GLY A 62 -5.32 3.80 2.18
CA GLY A 62 -6.73 4.12 2.29
C GLY A 62 -7.08 4.61 3.69
N ARG A 63 -7.92 5.63 3.79
CA ARG A 63 -8.48 6.12 5.06
C ARG A 63 -9.96 5.79 5.12
N LEU A 64 -10.45 5.42 6.30
CA LEU A 64 -11.87 5.24 6.54
C LEU A 64 -12.51 6.63 6.64
N GLU A 65 -13.51 6.91 5.80
CA GLU A 65 -14.21 8.21 5.79
C GLU A 65 -15.30 8.28 6.87
N GLY A 66 -15.91 7.15 7.21
CA GLY A 66 -16.96 7.08 8.21
C GLY A 66 -17.58 5.68 8.28
N LEU A 67 -18.36 5.45 9.33
CA LEU A 67 -19.17 4.25 9.52
C LEU A 67 -20.65 4.65 9.38
N ASP A 68 -21.43 3.84 8.67
CA ASP A 68 -22.89 4.03 8.63
C ASP A 68 -23.49 3.60 9.97
N SER A 69 -23.83 4.60 10.79
CA SER A 69 -24.34 4.43 12.15
C SER A 69 -25.81 4.03 12.21
N SER A 70 -26.54 4.17 11.10
CA SER A 70 -28.01 4.11 11.09
C SER A 70 -28.60 2.74 11.44
N ALA A 71 -27.79 1.67 11.38
CA ALA A 71 -28.26 0.30 11.58
C ALA A 71 -27.74 -0.42 12.85
N LEU A 72 -26.70 0.09 13.52
CA LEU A 72 -25.92 -0.73 14.47
C LEU A 72 -25.56 -0.06 15.81
N ALA A 73 -25.38 1.26 15.85
CA ALA A 73 -24.96 1.96 17.08
C ALA A 73 -25.19 3.46 16.97
N SER A 74 -25.52 4.10 18.09
CA SER A 74 -25.58 5.57 18.17
C SER A 74 -24.20 6.21 17.94
N PRO A 75 -24.14 7.48 17.50
CA PRO A 75 -22.87 8.18 17.31
C PRO A 75 -21.95 8.18 18.55
N ARG A 76 -22.56 8.19 19.75
CA ARG A 76 -21.82 8.15 21.02
C ARG A 76 -21.18 6.79 21.28
N GLU A 77 -21.88 5.70 20.98
CA GLU A 77 -21.35 4.34 21.12
C GLU A 77 -20.18 4.09 20.15
N LEU A 78 -20.27 4.62 18.92
CA LEU A 78 -19.19 4.56 17.95
C LEU A 78 -17.95 5.36 18.40
N ALA A 79 -18.14 6.58 18.90
CA ALA A 79 -17.04 7.41 19.40
C ALA A 79 -16.32 6.79 20.61
N MET A 80 -17.03 6.03 21.45
CA MET A 80 -16.41 5.27 22.55
C MET A 80 -15.65 4.03 22.06
N SER A 81 -16.10 3.41 20.98
CA SER A 81 -15.48 2.20 20.41
C SER A 81 -14.25 2.49 19.57
N PHE A 82 -14.22 3.64 18.88
CA PHE A 82 -13.13 4.11 18.02
C PHE A 82 -12.73 5.55 18.40
N PRO A 83 -12.00 5.74 19.52
CA PRO A 83 -11.63 7.07 20.01
C PRO A 83 -10.51 7.76 19.21
N GLY A 84 -9.95 7.11 18.19
CA GLY A 84 -8.88 7.62 17.33
C GLY A 84 -8.72 6.81 16.04
#